data_AF-A0A919HTA5-F1
#
_entry.id   AF-A0A919HTA5-F1
#
_cell.length_a   1.000
_cell.length_b   1.000
_cell.length_c   1.000
_cell.angle_alpha   90.00
_cell.angle_beta   90.00
_cell.angle_gamma   90.00
#
_symmetry.space_group_name_H-M   'P 1'
#
loop_
_entity.id
_entity.type
_entity.pdbx_description
1 polymer ?
#
loop_
_entity_poly.entity_id
_entity_poly.type
_entity_poly.pdbx_seq_one_letter_code
_entity_poly.pdbx_strand_id
1 'polypeptide(L)'
;MDQTCTLEGFLTRVQQRDPHQTEFAQAVREVMTTLWPFLEENPRYRQLALLERLVEPERVIQFRVVWVDDRNQVSQPRVARAVQLGHRPV
;
A
#
# COMPACT_ATOMS: atom_id res chain seq x y z
N MET A 1 -0.53 14.72 22.76
CA MET A 1 0.49 14.49 21.71
C MET A 1 0.76 12.99 21.63
N ASP A 2 -0.20 12.21 21.13
CA ASP A 2 -0.05 10.73 20.96
C ASP A 2 -1.03 10.19 19.90
N GLN A 3 -1.27 10.96 18.84
CA GLN A 3 -2.21 10.57 17.76
C GLN A 3 -1.62 9.50 16.83
N THR A 4 -0.39 9.04 17.07
CA THR A 4 0.30 7.97 16.32
C THR A 4 0.06 6.57 16.90
N CYS A 5 -0.54 6.47 18.10
CA CYS A 5 -0.66 5.22 18.83
C CYS A 5 -2.00 4.49 18.60
N THR A 6 -2.94 5.07 17.84
CA THR A 6 -4.27 4.50 17.55
C THR A 6 -4.42 4.13 16.06
N LEU A 7 -5.15 3.04 15.80
CA LEU A 7 -5.42 2.52 14.45
C LEU A 7 -6.00 3.59 13.52
N GLU A 8 -6.97 4.34 14.00
CA GLU A 8 -7.62 5.42 13.23
C GLU A 8 -6.66 6.56 12.87
N GLY A 9 -5.74 6.92 13.78
CA GLY A 9 -4.70 7.93 13.50
C GLY A 9 -3.75 7.47 12.40
N PHE A 10 -3.38 6.18 12.41
CA PHE A 10 -2.58 5.57 11.37
C PHE A 10 -3.29 5.55 10.01
N LEU A 11 -4.55 5.07 9.97
CA LEU A 11 -5.34 5.00 8.74
C LEU A 11 -5.59 6.38 8.11
N THR A 12 -5.84 7.39 8.95
CA THR A 12 -5.99 8.78 8.49
C THR A 12 -4.73 9.28 7.78
N ARG A 13 -3.55 8.97 8.32
CA ARG A 13 -2.26 9.36 7.73
C ARG A 13 -2.01 8.67 6.39
N VAL A 14 -2.36 7.38 6.28
CA VAL A 14 -2.28 6.61 5.02
C VAL A 14 -3.23 7.19 3.97
N GLN A 15 -4.47 7.49 4.37
CA GLN A 15 -5.49 8.04 3.48
C GLN A 15 -5.15 9.47 3.00
N GLN A 16 -4.55 10.30 3.86
CA GLN A 16 -4.09 11.64 3.46
C GLN A 16 -2.98 11.59 2.41
N ARG A 17 -2.15 10.55 2.42
CA ARG A 17 -1.03 10.40 1.48
C ARG A 17 -1.49 9.94 0.11
N ASP A 18 -2.42 8.99 0.07
CA ASP A 18 -2.92 8.35 -1.15
C ASP A 18 -4.47 8.45 -1.25
N PRO A 19 -5.05 9.67 -1.33
CA PRO A 19 -6.50 9.88 -1.20
C PRO A 19 -7.33 9.28 -2.36
N HIS A 20 -6.71 9.07 -3.52
CA HIS A 20 -7.36 8.55 -4.71
C HIS A 20 -7.35 7.02 -4.81
N GLN A 21 -6.80 6.32 -3.82
CA GLN A 21 -6.63 4.87 -3.83
C GLN A 21 -7.48 4.22 -2.73
N THR A 22 -8.79 4.18 -2.98
CA THR A 22 -9.79 3.65 -2.03
C THR A 22 -9.57 2.18 -1.69
N GLU A 23 -9.18 1.37 -2.67
CA GLU A 23 -8.92 -0.06 -2.55
C GLU A 23 -7.68 -0.33 -1.70
N PHE A 24 -6.66 0.51 -1.85
CA PHE A 24 -5.45 0.43 -1.02
C PHE A 24 -5.76 0.79 0.44
N ALA A 25 -6.48 1.89 0.67
CA ALA A 25 -6.88 2.30 2.02
C ALA A 25 -7.76 1.23 2.71
N GLN A 26 -8.65 0.58 1.96
CA GLN A 26 -9.45 -0.54 2.46
C GLN A 26 -8.57 -1.74 2.83
N ALA A 27 -7.69 -2.18 1.93
CA ALA A 27 -6.81 -3.33 2.19
C ALA A 27 -5.91 -3.10 3.41
N VAL A 28 -5.37 -1.88 3.55
CA VAL A 28 -4.58 -1.50 4.73
C VAL A 28 -5.44 -1.54 6.00
N ARG A 29 -6.68 -1.03 5.96
CA ARG A 29 -7.61 -1.09 7.11
C ARG A 29 -7.87 -2.53 7.54
N GLU A 30 -8.22 -3.41 6.61
CA GLU A 30 -8.52 -4.82 6.94
C GLU A 30 -7.32 -5.51 7.59
N VAL A 31 -6.14 -5.39 6.98
CA VAL A 31 -4.92 -6.02 7.49
C VAL A 31 -4.49 -5.43 8.85
N MET A 32 -4.53 -4.11 9.00
CA MET A 32 -4.15 -3.46 10.26
C MET A 32 -5.13 -3.76 11.39
N THR A 33 -6.42 -3.92 11.12
CA THR A 33 -7.42 -4.27 12.14
C THR A 33 -7.14 -5.65 12.75
N THR A 34 -6.69 -6.61 11.94
CA THR A 34 -6.29 -7.94 12.43
C THR A 34 -4.94 -7.92 13.16
N LEU A 35 -3.98 -7.12 12.68
CA LEU A 35 -2.64 -7.07 13.26
C LEU A 35 -2.54 -6.19 14.52
N TRP A 36 -3.44 -5.24 14.72
CA TRP A 36 -3.41 -4.31 15.87
C TRP A 36 -3.33 -4.99 17.23
N PRO A 37 -4.19 -5.97 17.58
CA PRO A 37 -4.10 -6.64 18.89
C PRO A 37 -2.76 -7.39 19.07
N PHE A 38 -2.22 -8.00 18.01
CA PHE A 38 -0.91 -8.65 18.06
C PHE A 38 0.23 -7.65 18.35
N LEU A 39 0.14 -6.44 17.80
CA LEU A 39 1.12 -5.37 18.01
C LEU A 39 1.03 -4.78 19.42
N GLU A 40 -0.17 -4.75 20.01
CA GLU A 40 -0.38 -4.35 21.40
C GLU A 40 0.25 -5.35 22.38
N GLU A 41 0.13 -6.65 22.09
CA GLU A 41 0.75 -7.72 22.86
C GLU A 41 2.29 -7.78 22.67
N ASN A 42 2.79 -7.32 21.53
CA ASN A 42 4.20 -7.41 21.16
C ASN A 42 4.82 -6.01 20.87
N PRO A 43 5.10 -5.21 21.91
CA PRO A 43 5.57 -3.83 21.77
C PRO A 43 6.92 -3.69 21.05
N ARG A 44 7.69 -4.78 20.94
CA ARG A 44 8.93 -4.85 20.16
C ARG A 44 8.75 -4.43 18.70
N TYR A 45 7.60 -4.70 18.08
CA TYR A 45 7.35 -4.35 16.68
C TYR A 45 6.98 -2.87 16.48
N ARG A 46 6.57 -2.17 17.54
CA ARG A 46 6.27 -0.72 17.49
C ARG A 46 7.54 0.13 17.42
N GLN A 47 8.66 -0.34 17.96
CA GLN A 47 9.89 0.44 18.13
C GLN A 47 10.71 0.64 16.85
N LEU A 48 10.50 -0.18 15.82
CA LEU A 48 11.37 -0.23 14.63
C LEU A 48 10.83 0.54 13.41
N ALA A 49 9.85 1.44 13.59
CA ALA A 49 9.11 2.08 12.48
C ALA A 49 8.56 1.04 11.47
N LEU A 50 8.32 -0.18 11.94
CA LEU A 50 8.06 -1.35 11.10
C LEU A 50 6.70 -1.22 10.40
N LEU A 51 5.71 -0.63 11.09
CA LEU A 51 4.39 -0.34 10.54
C LEU A 51 4.43 0.69 9.41
N GLU A 52 5.26 1.73 9.56
CA GLU A 52 5.43 2.75 8.51
C GLU A 52 6.09 2.13 7.27
N ARG A 53 7.10 1.28 7.46
CA ARG A 53 7.76 0.53 6.38
C ARG A 53 6.86 -0.53 5.73
N LEU A 54 5.92 -1.12 6.48
CA LEU A 54 5.02 -2.14 5.95
C LEU A 54 3.99 -1.56 4.98
N VAL A 55 3.60 -0.30 5.20
CA VAL A 55 2.63 0.42 4.37
C VAL A 55 3.33 1.24 3.28
N GLU A 56 4.65 1.40 3.35
CA GLU A 56 5.45 1.93 2.26
C GLU A 56 5.78 0.84 1.22
N PRO A 57 5.26 0.93 -0.01
CA PRO A 57 5.67 0.02 -1.06
C PRO A 57 7.14 0.26 -1.41
N GLU A 58 7.97 -0.79 -1.34
CA GLU A 58 9.40 -0.73 -1.67
C GLU A 58 9.66 -0.21 -3.09
N ARG A 59 8.79 -0.53 -4.04
CA ARG A 59 8.85 0.01 -5.40
C ARG A 59 7.48 -0.02 -6.07
N VAL A 60 7.12 1.10 -6.69
CA VAL A 60 5.96 1.24 -7.56
C VAL A 60 6.45 1.48 -8.97
N ILE A 61 6.04 0.65 -9.93
CA ILE A 61 6.34 0.83 -11.35
C ILE A 61 5.02 1.10 -12.08
N GLN A 62 4.89 2.31 -12.61
CA GLN A 62 3.78 2.68 -13.47
C GLN A 62 4.25 2.68 -14.92
N PHE A 63 3.57 1.92 -15.78
CA PHE A 63 3.94 1.83 -17.19
C PHE A 63 2.71 1.84 -18.10
N ARG A 64 2.94 2.36 -19.30
CA ARG A 64 1.93 2.45 -20.35
C ARG A 64 1.88 1.14 -21.12
N VAL A 65 0.72 0.52 -21.19
CA VAL A 65 0.45 -0.65 -22.03
C VAL A 65 -0.27 -0.18 -23.29
N VAL A 66 0.40 -0.30 -24.43
CA VAL A 66 -0.19 -0.17 -25.77
C VAL A 66 -0.29 -1.55 -26.39
N TRP A 67 -1.44 -1.83 -26.97
CA TRP A 67 -1.69 -3.06 -27.71
C TRP A 67 -2.52 -2.74 -28.95
N VAL A 68 -2.40 -3.61 -29.93
CA VAL A 68 -3.07 -3.51 -31.23
C VAL A 68 -4.18 -4.55 -31.24
N ASP A 69 -5.37 -4.16 -31.69
CA ASP A 69 -6.49 -5.08 -31.80
C ASP A 69 -6.41 -5.97 -33.06
N ASP A 70 -7.29 -6.95 -33.18
CA ASP A 70 -7.32 -7.88 -34.32
C ASP A 70 -7.64 -7.20 -35.67
N ARG A 71 -8.03 -5.92 -35.64
CA ARG A 71 -8.29 -5.08 -36.83
C ARG A 71 -7.12 -4.13 -37.13
N ASN A 72 -5.97 -4.37 -36.51
CA ASN A 72 -4.75 -3.60 -36.66
C ASN A 72 -4.88 -2.12 -36.23
N GLN A 73 -5.84 -1.82 -35.35
CA GLN A 73 -6.02 -0.48 -34.77
C GLN A 73 -5.33 -0.40 -33.42
N VAL A 74 -4.62 0.70 -33.19
CA VAL A 74 -3.96 0.96 -31.91
C VAL A 74 -5.02 1.36 -30.89
N SER A 75 -5.19 0.55 -29.85
CA SER A 75 -6.10 0.87 -28.75
C SER A 75 -5.58 2.02 -27.89
N GLN A 76 -6.49 2.73 -27.21
CA GLN A 76 -6.09 3.75 -26.26
C GLN A 76 -5.20 3.14 -25.16
N PRO A 77 -4.04 3.77 -24.87
CA PRO A 77 -3.12 3.25 -23.89
C PRO A 77 -3.75 3.13 -22.50
N ARG A 78 -3.56 1.96 -21.87
CA ARG A 78 -3.95 1.76 -20.47
C ARG A 78 -2.73 1.96 -19.57
N VAL A 79 -2.95 2.53 -18.39
CA VAL A 79 -1.91 2.67 -17.38
C VAL A 79 -2.00 1.48 -16.44
N ALA A 80 -0.93 0.70 -16.36
CA ALA A 80 -0.80 -0.38 -15.39
C ALA A 80 0.15 0.06 -14.26
N ARG A 81 -0.19 -0.34 -13.03
CA ARG A 81 0.64 -0.10 -11.85
C ARG A 81 1.01 -1.45 -11.25
N ALA A 82 2.29 -1.79 -11.31
CA ALA A 82 2.85 -2.93 -10.61
C ALA A 82 3.45 -2.46 -9.28
N VAL A 83 3.13 -3.17 -8.20
CA VAL A 83 3.68 -2.92 -6.87
C VAL A 83 4.60 -4.09 -6.53
N GLN A 84 5.87 -3.81 -6.28
CA GLN A 84 6.79 -4.83 -5.81
C GLN A 84 6.70 -4.89 -4.28
N LEU A 85 6.22 -6.02 -3.78
CA LEU A 85 6.15 -6.32 -2.36
C LEU A 85 7.27 -7.32 -2.04
N GLY A 86 8.31 -6.84 -1.36
CA GLY A 86 9.39 -7.66 -0.82
C GLY A 86 10.66 -7.75 -1.67
N HIS A 87 11.76 -8.02 -0.97
CA HIS A 87 13.08 -8.25 -1.52
C HIS A 87 13.17 -9.66 -2.12
N ARG A 88 13.53 -9.77 -3.40
CA ARG A 88 13.94 -11.06 -3.99
C ARG A 88 15.32 -11.42 -3.46
N PRO A 89 15.55 -12.60 -2.86
CA PRO A 89 16.91 -13.11 -2.71
C PRO A 89 17.48 -13.36 -4.12
N VAL A 90 18.74 -12.96 -4.29
CA VAL A 90 19.53 -13.09 -5.53
C VAL A 90 19.89 -14.54 -5.79
#